data_AF-A0A9E4H5A5-F1
#
_entry.id   AF-A0A9E4H5A5-F1
#
_cell.length_a   1.000
_cell.length_b   1.000
_cell.length_c   1.000
_cell.angle_alpha   90.00
_cell.angle_beta   90.00
_cell.angle_gamma   90.00
#
_symmetry.space_group_name_H-M   'P 1'
#
loop_
_entity.id
_entity.type
_entity.pdbx_description
1 polymer ?
#
loop_
_entity_poly.entity_id
_entity_poly.type
_entity_poly.pdbx_seq_one_letter_code
_entity_poly.pdbx_strand_id
1 'polypeptide(L)'
;MAFQYKLISSETGEILMSDLIELSESDKQEWARYDGDDRYLYPGTWERRDKASSSDRVFTGRSQRRELERLLEASDEVASVDELAGILYRSAGQKVARKLITFNPES
;
A
#
# COMPACT_ATOMS: atom_id res chain seq x y z
N MET A 1 5.27 3.88 -12.80
CA MET A 1 6.66 4.31 -13.07
C MET A 1 7.32 3.30 -14.00
N ALA A 2 8.04 3.78 -15.01
CA ALA A 2 8.89 2.95 -15.86
C ALA A 2 10.35 3.35 -15.65
N PHE A 3 11.22 2.39 -15.39
CA PHE A 3 12.64 2.60 -15.10
C PHE A 3 13.48 1.75 -16.06
N GLN A 4 14.20 2.41 -16.95
CA GLN A 4 15.08 1.75 -17.92
C GLN A 4 16.53 1.83 -17.47
N TYR A 5 17.28 0.75 -17.64
CA TYR A 5 18.72 0.75 -17.39
C TYR A 5 19.49 -0.08 -18.43
N LYS A 6 20.79 0.21 -18.54
CA LYS A 6 21.74 -0.53 -19.37
C LYS A 6 23.06 -0.70 -18.61
N LEU A 7 23.63 -1.89 -18.70
CA LEU A 7 24.99 -2.20 -18.28
C LEU A 7 25.89 -2.16 -19.53
N ILE A 8 26.94 -1.37 -19.50
CA ILE A 8 27.82 -1.13 -20.64
C ILE A 8 29.26 -1.51 -20.23
N SER A 9 29.93 -2.28 -21.09
CA SER A 9 31.36 -2.55 -20.96
C SER A 9 32.15 -1.27 -21.11
N SER A 10 32.93 -0.90 -20.10
CA SER A 10 33.79 0.29 -20.18
C SER A 10 34.93 0.13 -21.19
N GLU A 11 35.32 -1.12 -21.50
CA GLU A 11 36.44 -1.44 -22.39
C GLU A 11 36.02 -1.46 -23.86
N THR A 12 34.89 -2.10 -24.17
CA THR A 12 34.43 -2.31 -25.55
C THR A 12 33.29 -1.37 -25.96
N GLY A 13 32.61 -0.73 -25.01
CA GLY A 13 31.40 0.04 -25.25
C GLY A 13 30.14 -0.80 -25.51
N GLU A 14 30.25 -2.13 -25.41
CA GLU A 14 29.14 -3.04 -25.69
C GLU A 14 28.09 -3.03 -24.57
N ILE A 15 26.82 -3.16 -24.95
CA ILE A 15 25.71 -3.33 -23.99
C ILE A 15 25.71 -4.78 -23.54
N LEU A 16 26.11 -5.00 -22.29
CA LEU A 16 26.16 -6.33 -21.67
C LEU A 16 24.78 -6.78 -21.18
N MET A 17 23.94 -5.83 -20.78
CA MET A 17 22.57 -6.08 -20.33
C MET A 17 21.73 -4.82 -20.46
N SER A 18 20.45 -4.95 -20.76
CA SER A 18 19.48 -3.86 -20.66
C SER A 18 18.12 -4.40 -20.26
N ASP A 19 17.34 -3.60 -19.54
CA ASP A 19 15.98 -3.98 -19.18
C ASP A 19 15.10 -2.76 -18.89
N LEU A 20 13.78 -2.98 -18.92
CA LEU A 20 12.74 -2.03 -18.55
C LEU A 20 11.96 -2.58 -17.34
N ILE A 21 12.00 -1.86 -16.23
CA ILE A 21 11.29 -2.20 -15.01
C ILE A 21 10.04 -1.32 -14.92
N GLU A 22 8.87 -1.95 -14.98
CA GLU A 22 7.59 -1.30 -14.75
C GLU A 22 7.11 -1.60 -13.34
N LEU A 23 6.78 -0.54 -12.59
CA LEU A 23 6.31 -0.62 -11.21
C LEU A 23 5.15 0.33 -10.98
N SER A 24 4.20 -0.10 -10.16
CA SER A 24 3.06 0.69 -9.70
C SER A 24 2.91 0.50 -8.19
N GLU A 25 2.63 1.59 -7.49
CA GLU A 25 2.35 1.59 -6.06
C GLU A 25 1.14 2.48 -5.81
N SER A 26 0.28 2.07 -4.87
CA SER A 26 -0.92 2.83 -4.52
C SER A 26 -1.21 2.68 -3.04
N ASP A 27 -1.46 3.80 -2.37
CA ASP A 27 -1.97 3.78 -1.01
C ASP A 27 -3.50 3.84 -1.00
N LYS A 28 -4.11 3.02 -0.14
CA LYS A 28 -5.55 3.01 0.13
C LYS A 28 -5.75 2.87 1.63
N GLN A 29 -6.25 3.92 2.25
CA GLN A 29 -6.62 3.91 3.66
C GLN A 29 -8.13 3.90 3.84
N GLU A 30 -8.58 3.04 4.76
CA GLU A 30 -9.92 3.04 5.33
C GLU A 30 -9.78 3.44 6.80
N TRP A 31 -10.40 4.56 7.17
CA TRP A 31 -10.37 5.09 8.53
C TRP A 31 -11.76 5.62 8.93
N ALA A 32 -11.98 5.76 10.22
CA ALA A 32 -13.16 6.37 10.81
C ALA A 32 -12.75 7.40 11.86
N ARG A 33 -13.53 8.47 12.03
CA ARG A 33 -13.37 9.42 13.14
C ARG A 33 -14.66 9.50 13.94
N TYR A 34 -14.49 9.54 15.26
CA TYR A 34 -15.56 9.71 16.21
C TYR A 34 -15.06 10.60 17.34
N ASP A 35 -15.68 11.78 17.48
CA ASP A 35 -15.25 12.78 18.47
C ASP A 35 -15.76 12.48 19.89
N GLY A 36 -16.54 11.40 20.06
CA GLY A 36 -17.10 10.96 21.34
C GLY A 36 -16.26 9.88 22.01
N ASP A 37 -16.80 9.33 23.10
CA ASP A 37 -16.18 8.21 23.83
C ASP A 37 -16.38 6.89 23.05
N ASP A 38 -15.35 6.46 22.34
CA ASP A 38 -15.32 5.28 21.47
C ASP A 38 -15.62 3.96 22.20
N ARG A 39 -15.47 3.92 23.53
CA ARG A 39 -15.81 2.75 24.36
C ARG A 39 -17.29 2.37 24.24
N TYR A 40 -18.13 3.36 23.92
CA TYR A 40 -19.57 3.22 23.70
C TYR A 40 -19.96 3.22 22.22
N LEU A 41 -18.98 3.26 21.29
CA LEU A 41 -19.24 3.14 19.87
C LEU A 41 -19.31 1.66 19.48
N TYR A 42 -20.38 1.30 18.77
CA TYR A 42 -20.60 -0.06 18.29
C TYR A 42 -20.86 -0.05 16.79
N PRO A 43 -20.22 -0.96 16.04
CA PRO A 43 -20.56 -1.14 14.64
C PRO A 43 -21.94 -1.76 14.51
N GLY A 44 -22.61 -1.51 13.39
CA GLY A 44 -23.97 -1.99 13.16
C GLY A 44 -24.47 -1.66 11.77
N THR A 45 -25.71 -2.06 11.52
CA THR A 45 -26.45 -1.71 10.31
C THR A 45 -27.75 -1.04 10.70
N TRP A 46 -28.03 0.08 10.05
CA TRP A 46 -29.27 0.84 10.22
C TRP A 46 -29.92 1.02 8.86
N GLU A 47 -31.21 0.71 8.76
CA GLU A 47 -31.97 0.96 7.53
C GLU A 47 -32.21 2.46 7.32
N ARG A 48 -32.48 3.17 8.42
CA ARG A 48 -32.71 4.62 8.43
C ARG A 48 -32.02 5.26 9.62
N ARG A 49 -31.59 6.51 9.44
CA ARG A 49 -30.89 7.28 10.49
C ARG A 49 -31.81 7.73 11.62
N ASP A 50 -33.06 8.04 11.29
CA ASP A 50 -34.01 8.75 12.14
C ASP A 50 -35.18 7.89 12.62
N LYS A 51 -35.29 6.65 12.13
CA LYS A 51 -36.40 5.75 12.47
C LYS A 51 -35.93 4.33 12.65
N ALA A 52 -36.21 3.77 13.83
CA ALA A 52 -35.93 2.39 14.14
C ALA A 52 -36.58 1.44 13.11
N SER A 53 -35.83 0.42 12.71
CA SER A 53 -36.31 -0.69 11.91
C SER A 53 -36.08 -2.01 12.62
N SER A 54 -36.94 -3.00 12.37
CA SER A 54 -36.75 -4.37 12.85
C SER A 54 -35.56 -5.07 12.19
N SER A 55 -35.05 -4.52 11.08
CA SER A 55 -33.86 -4.96 10.37
C SER A 55 -32.55 -4.42 10.99
N ASP A 56 -32.61 -3.39 11.86
CA ASP A 56 -31.43 -2.78 12.45
C ASP A 56 -30.68 -3.79 13.35
N ARG A 57 -29.35 -3.73 13.33
CA ARG A 57 -28.49 -4.65 14.09
C ARG A 57 -27.32 -3.88 14.71
N VAL A 58 -27.09 -4.13 15.99
CA VAL A 58 -25.87 -3.71 16.69
C VAL A 58 -24.96 -4.92 16.82
N PHE A 59 -23.73 -4.78 16.35
CA PHE A 59 -22.73 -5.84 16.42
C PHE A 59 -21.87 -5.67 17.68
N THR A 60 -22.04 -6.59 18.62
CA THR A 60 -21.30 -6.61 19.90
C THR A 60 -20.17 -7.64 19.94
N GLY A 61 -20.00 -8.39 18.85
CA GLY A 61 -18.97 -9.43 18.76
C GLY A 61 -17.56 -8.86 18.75
N ARG A 62 -16.61 -9.64 19.27
CA ARG A 62 -15.21 -9.23 19.43
C ARG A 62 -14.53 -8.92 18.10
N SER A 63 -14.82 -9.67 17.04
CA SER A 63 -14.21 -9.43 15.73
C SER A 63 -14.66 -8.11 15.13
N GLN A 64 -15.96 -7.79 15.23
CA GLN A 64 -16.52 -6.54 14.73
C GLN A 64 -16.00 -5.33 15.52
N ARG A 65 -15.87 -5.47 16.86
CA ARG A 65 -15.27 -4.42 17.70
C ARG A 65 -13.82 -4.14 17.31
N ARG A 66 -13.00 -5.18 17.14
CA ARG A 66 -11.60 -5.00 16.69
C ARG A 66 -11.50 -4.35 15.33
N GLU A 67 -12.42 -4.64 14.42
CA GLU A 67 -12.43 -3.99 13.10
C GLU A 67 -12.77 -2.50 13.20
N LEU A 68 -13.74 -2.14 14.05
CA LEU A 68 -14.02 -0.73 14.34
C LEU A 68 -12.82 -0.03 14.98
N GLU A 69 -12.19 -0.65 15.98
CA GLU A 69 -10.98 -0.13 16.63
C GLU A 69 -9.86 0.10 15.60
N ARG A 70 -9.62 -0.86 14.70
CA ARG A 70 -8.65 -0.73 13.60
C ARG A 70 -8.93 0.48 12.71
N LEU A 71 -10.20 0.77 12.42
CA LEU A 71 -10.60 1.93 11.60
C LEU A 71 -10.42 3.25 12.34
N LEU A 72 -10.65 3.29 13.65
CA LEU A 72 -10.49 4.49 14.48
C LEU A 72 -9.00 4.81 14.75
N GLU A 73 -8.17 3.78 14.85
CA GLU A 73 -6.72 3.90 15.03
C GLU A 73 -5.96 4.09 13.71
N ALA A 74 -6.60 3.79 12.58
CA ALA A 74 -6.00 3.99 11.27
C ALA A 74 -5.66 5.47 11.05
N SER A 75 -4.47 5.73 10.51
CA SER A 75 -4.12 7.06 10.00
C SER A 75 -5.14 7.47 8.94
N ASP A 76 -5.36 8.78 8.83
CA ASP A 76 -6.08 9.39 7.71
C ASP A 76 -5.15 10.01 6.67
N GLU A 77 -3.85 9.96 6.92
CA GLU A 77 -2.84 10.51 6.04
C GLU A 77 -2.52 9.50 4.92
N VAL A 78 -2.98 9.83 3.71
CA VAL A 78 -2.60 9.11 2.50
C VAL A 78 -1.16 9.44 2.15
N ALA A 79 -0.38 8.42 1.79
CA ALA A 79 1.00 8.57 1.36
C ALA A 79 1.11 9.61 0.23
N SER A 80 2.06 10.53 0.38
CA SER A 80 2.37 11.52 -0.63
C SER A 80 2.94 10.86 -1.89
N VAL A 81 2.84 11.57 -3.02
CA VAL A 81 3.42 11.12 -4.29
C VAL A 81 4.93 10.88 -4.15
N ASP A 82 5.63 11.69 -3.37
CA ASP A 82 7.08 11.56 -3.12
C ASP A 82 7.42 10.30 -2.32
N GLU A 83 6.61 9.95 -1.33
CA GLU A 83 6.78 8.70 -0.57
C GLU A 83 6.56 7.47 -1.45
N LEU A 84 5.49 7.48 -2.25
CA LEU A 84 5.20 6.41 -3.22
C LEU A 84 6.31 6.31 -4.27
N ALA A 85 6.79 7.43 -4.79
CA ALA A 85 7.93 7.47 -5.71
C ALA A 85 9.20 6.91 -5.07
N GLY A 86 9.48 7.26 -3.81
CA GLY A 86 10.62 6.73 -3.05
C GLY A 86 10.57 5.21 -2.90
N ILE A 87 9.39 4.64 -2.65
CA ILE A 87 9.18 3.18 -2.59
C ILE A 87 9.49 2.54 -3.96
N LEU A 88 8.97 3.14 -5.02
CA LEU A 88 9.16 2.66 -6.39
C LEU A 88 10.65 2.68 -6.79
N TYR A 89 11.39 3.75 -6.49
CA TYR A 89 12.83 3.85 -6.77
C TYR A 89 13.65 2.82 -6.00
N ARG A 90 13.37 2.62 -4.70
CA ARG A 90 14.05 1.58 -3.91
C ARG A 90 13.80 0.19 -4.50
N SER A 91 12.57 -0.08 -4.92
CA SER A 91 12.18 -1.35 -5.55
C SER A 91 12.87 -1.58 -6.89
N ALA A 92 12.95 -0.53 -7.73
CA ALA A 92 13.70 -0.58 -8.98
C ALA A 92 15.19 -0.86 -8.72
N GLY A 93 15.82 -0.13 -7.79
CA GLY A 93 17.23 -0.33 -7.42
C GLY A 93 17.54 -1.74 -6.93
N GLN A 94 16.67 -2.31 -6.09
CA GLN A 94 16.81 -3.70 -5.63
C GLN A 94 16.69 -4.71 -6.78
N LYS A 95 15.77 -4.49 -7.73
CA LYS A 95 15.65 -5.34 -8.93
C LYS A 95 16.90 -5.27 -9.80
N VAL A 96 17.43 -4.07 -10.03
CA VAL A 96 18.70 -3.87 -10.76
C VAL A 96 19.85 -4.58 -10.05
N ALA A 97 20.02 -4.36 -8.75
CA ALA A 97 21.10 -4.98 -7.96
C ALA A 97 21.06 -6.51 -8.03
N ARG A 98 19.86 -7.11 -7.90
CA ARG A 98 19.69 -8.56 -8.05
C ARG A 98 20.12 -9.04 -9.44
N LYS A 99 19.67 -8.36 -10.51
CA LYS A 99 20.04 -8.71 -11.88
C LYS A 99 21.55 -8.61 -12.11
N LEU A 100 22.20 -7.59 -11.55
CA LEU A 100 23.66 -7.45 -11.62
C LEU A 100 24.39 -8.57 -10.88
N ILE A 101 23.95 -8.94 -9.67
CA ILE A 101 24.59 -10.02 -8.88
C ILE A 101 24.45 -11.38 -9.57
N THR A 102 23.33 -11.63 -10.26
CA THR A 102 23.11 -12.88 -11.00
C THR A 102 23.67 -12.86 -12.41
N PHE A 103 24.20 -11.72 -12.88
CA PHE A 103 24.73 -11.60 -14.23
C PHE A 103 26.08 -12.32 -14.31
N ASN A 104 26.13 -13.41 -15.08
CA ASN A 104 27.37 -14.14 -15.37
C ASN A 104 27.68 -14.03 -16.87
N PRO A 105 28.63 -13.17 -17.29
CA PRO A 105 28.91 -12.93 -18.71
C PRO A 105 29.62 -14.11 -19.43
N GLU A 106 30.11 -15.12 -18.71
CA GLU A 106 30.95 -16.21 -19.27
C GLU A 106 30.32 -17.63 -19.18
N SER A 107 28.98 -17.76 -19.11
CA SER A 107 28.30 -19.07 -19.24
C SER A 107 27.89 -19.40 -20.67
#